data_AF-A0A809S3C2-F1
#
_entry.id   AF-A0A809S3C2-F1
#
_cell.length_a   1.000
_cell.length_b   1.000
_cell.length_c   1.000
_cell.angle_alpha   90.00
_cell.angle_beta   90.00
_cell.angle_gamma   90.00
#
_symmetry.space_group_name_H-M   'P 1'
#
loop_
_entity.id
_entity.type
_entity.pdbx_description
1 polymer ?
#
loop_
_entity_poly.entity_id
_entity_poly.type
_entity_poly.pdbx_seq_one_letter_code
_entity_poly.pdbx_strand_id
1 'polypeptide(L)'
;MRTAKRGFIAAAVALGLVSSGTAWSQAPAFAPEDMQRGKAFLQKSMGMMKPELQEKVKALPPEIQQFLLKIAIKHTRHSETLTLRQVMEEVLADYQAIAVAIATDNGELAADAARRLANHRLPRGGLLPYLPLEKINGKDLGVLPAMEDIIEGGAMRLAAAAEKGDMGAAAQHFGAITGGCVTCHAHFRGQPGPSPRLK
;
A
#
# COMPACT_ATOMS: atom_id res chain seq x y z
N MET A 1 -72.21 -10.22 -7.73
CA MET A 1 -72.20 -11.62 -8.22
C MET A 1 -70.85 -11.92 -8.86
N ARG A 2 -70.20 -13.01 -8.41
CA ARG A 2 -69.10 -13.78 -9.03
C ARG A 2 -67.75 -13.08 -9.25
N THR A 3 -66.58 -13.64 -8.93
CA THR A 3 -66.08 -14.66 -7.99
C THR A 3 -64.56 -14.57 -8.10
N ALA A 4 -63.86 -14.71 -6.98
CA ALA A 4 -62.41 -14.67 -6.89
C ALA A 4 -61.71 -15.80 -7.67
N LYS A 5 -60.48 -15.54 -8.15
CA LYS A 5 -59.44 -16.57 -8.26
C LYS A 5 -58.11 -16.03 -7.75
N ARG A 6 -57.74 -16.53 -6.57
CA ARG A 6 -56.41 -16.47 -5.98
C ARG A 6 -55.50 -17.43 -6.76
N GLY A 7 -54.36 -16.93 -7.24
CA GLY A 7 -53.25 -17.74 -7.72
C GLY A 7 -52.06 -17.54 -6.80
N PHE A 8 -51.86 -18.48 -5.88
CA PHE A 8 -50.62 -18.63 -5.12
C PHE A 8 -49.55 -19.20 -6.06
N ILE A 9 -48.43 -18.50 -6.22
CA ILE A 9 -47.15 -19.13 -6.60
C ILE A 9 -46.13 -18.66 -5.58
N ALA A 10 -45.86 -19.55 -4.62
CA ALA A 10 -44.71 -19.46 -3.76
C ALA A 10 -43.47 -19.89 -4.57
N ALA A 11 -42.55 -18.97 -4.80
CA ALA A 11 -41.21 -19.29 -5.25
C ALA A 11 -40.24 -18.87 -4.13
N ALA A 12 -39.81 -19.88 -3.37
CA ALA A 12 -38.73 -19.76 -2.42
C ALA A 12 -37.43 -19.53 -3.20
N VAL A 13 -36.81 -18.35 -3.05
CA VAL A 13 -35.41 -18.14 -3.38
C VAL A 13 -34.67 -18.00 -2.05
N ALA A 14 -34.25 -19.15 -1.54
CA ALA A 14 -33.15 -19.26 -0.60
C ALA A 14 -31.89 -19.59 -1.38
N LEU A 15 -30.75 -19.23 -0.79
CA LEU A 15 -29.36 -19.44 -1.20
C LEU A 15 -28.74 -18.32 -2.04
N GLY A 16 -27.78 -17.65 -1.39
CA GLY A 16 -26.87 -16.71 -2.03
C GLY A 16 -25.95 -15.93 -1.09
N LEU A 17 -25.85 -16.26 0.21
CA LEU A 17 -24.72 -15.83 1.02
C LEU A 17 -23.48 -16.64 0.59
N VAL A 18 -22.81 -16.17 -0.45
CA VAL A 18 -21.53 -16.71 -0.91
C VAL A 18 -20.53 -15.57 -0.98
N SER A 19 -19.77 -15.46 0.11
CA SER A 19 -18.36 -15.06 0.16
C SER A 19 -17.95 -13.73 -0.49
N SER A 20 -17.90 -12.68 0.33
CA SER A 20 -17.10 -11.47 0.12
C SER A 20 -15.59 -11.72 0.28
N GLY A 21 -15.08 -12.87 -0.19
CA GLY A 21 -13.74 -13.37 0.08
C GLY A 21 -12.77 -13.38 -1.10
N THR A 22 -13.19 -13.00 -2.31
CA THR A 22 -12.42 -13.24 -3.54
C THR A 22 -12.00 -11.98 -4.30
N ALA A 23 -11.92 -10.82 -3.64
CA ALA A 23 -11.46 -9.59 -4.31
C ALA A 23 -9.94 -9.53 -4.59
N TRP A 24 -9.16 -10.57 -4.26
CA TRP A 24 -7.69 -10.51 -4.24
C TRP A 24 -7.00 -11.46 -5.24
N SER A 25 -7.75 -12.23 -6.01
CA SER A 25 -7.20 -13.35 -6.80
C SER A 25 -6.77 -13.00 -8.23
N GLN A 26 -6.86 -11.74 -8.66
CA GLN A 26 -6.61 -11.36 -10.07
C GLN A 26 -5.73 -10.11 -10.22
N ALA A 27 -4.59 -10.07 -9.52
CA ALA A 27 -3.51 -9.21 -9.98
C ALA A 27 -2.97 -9.78 -11.31
N PRO A 28 -2.75 -8.96 -12.36
CA PRO A 28 -2.08 -9.44 -13.56
C PRO A 28 -0.71 -10.02 -13.18
N ALA A 29 -0.34 -11.14 -13.80
CA ALA A 29 0.96 -11.73 -13.57
C ALA A 29 2.06 -10.72 -13.93
N PHE A 30 2.95 -10.41 -12.99
CA PHE A 30 4.10 -9.55 -13.26
C PHE A 30 5.00 -10.17 -14.33
N ALA A 31 5.63 -9.34 -15.15
CA ALA A 31 6.56 -9.80 -16.16
C ALA A 31 7.72 -10.60 -15.51
N PRO A 32 8.25 -11.66 -16.17
CA PRO A 32 9.32 -12.47 -15.60
C PRO A 32 10.54 -11.67 -15.12
N GLU A 33 10.91 -10.63 -15.85
CA GLU A 33 12.00 -9.71 -15.52
C GLU A 33 11.74 -8.91 -14.24
N ASP A 34 10.50 -8.46 -14.03
CA ASP A 34 10.09 -7.75 -12.83
C ASP A 34 10.13 -8.68 -11.63
N MET A 35 9.64 -9.91 -11.79
CA MET A 35 9.69 -10.95 -10.77
C MET A 35 11.15 -11.26 -10.36
N GLN A 36 12.05 -11.37 -11.33
CA GLN A 36 13.47 -11.60 -11.06
C GLN A 36 14.10 -10.44 -10.31
N ARG A 37 13.83 -9.20 -10.74
CA ARG A 37 14.31 -7.99 -10.06
C ARG A 37 13.79 -7.88 -8.63
N GLY A 38 12.50 -8.11 -8.41
CA GLY A 38 11.89 -8.08 -7.08
C GLY A 38 12.50 -9.12 -6.14
N LYS A 39 12.68 -10.36 -6.62
CA LYS A 39 13.36 -11.42 -5.85
C LYS A 39 14.81 -11.06 -5.52
N ALA A 40 15.55 -10.52 -6.48
CA ALA A 40 16.94 -10.08 -6.27
C ALA A 40 17.02 -8.97 -5.21
N PHE A 41 16.10 -8.00 -5.23
CA PHE A 41 16.03 -6.97 -4.21
C PHE A 41 15.71 -7.54 -2.82
N LEU A 42 14.74 -8.46 -2.71
CA LEU A 42 14.42 -9.10 -1.43
C LEU A 42 15.59 -9.91 -0.89
N GLN A 43 16.29 -10.67 -1.74
CA GLN A 43 17.47 -11.43 -1.34
C GLN A 43 18.60 -10.50 -0.86
N LYS A 44 18.84 -9.41 -1.59
CA LYS A 44 19.83 -8.39 -1.19
C LYS A 44 19.46 -7.74 0.14
N SER A 45 18.18 -7.37 0.32
CA SER A 45 17.65 -6.79 1.56
C SER A 45 17.84 -7.76 2.73
N MET A 46 17.50 -9.04 2.56
CA MET A 46 17.76 -10.10 3.56
C MET A 46 19.23 -10.20 3.93
N GLY A 47 20.15 -10.08 2.97
CA GLY A 47 21.59 -10.09 3.20
C GLY A 47 22.08 -8.99 4.14
N MET A 48 21.41 -7.82 4.14
CA MET A 48 21.73 -6.68 5.01
C MET A 48 21.14 -6.78 6.41
N MET A 49 20.13 -7.62 6.63
CA MET A 49 19.45 -7.75 7.93
C MET A 49 20.31 -8.52 8.94
N LYS A 50 20.24 -8.16 10.21
CA LYS A 50 20.78 -8.96 11.33
C LYS A 50 20.05 -10.31 11.45
N PRO A 51 20.68 -11.35 12.03
CA PRO A 51 20.12 -12.71 12.10
C PRO A 51 18.71 -12.78 12.68
N GLU A 52 18.47 -12.06 13.79
CA GLU A 52 17.17 -12.03 14.47
C GLU A 52 16.03 -11.55 13.56
N LEU A 53 16.28 -10.54 12.72
CA LEU A 53 15.29 -10.07 11.75
C LEU A 53 15.13 -11.08 10.60
N GLN A 54 16.22 -11.69 10.12
CA GLN A 54 16.14 -12.70 9.07
C GLN A 54 15.26 -13.89 9.47
N GLU A 55 15.39 -14.37 10.71
CA GLU A 55 14.57 -15.47 11.24
C GLU A 55 13.09 -15.11 11.22
N LYS A 56 12.73 -13.91 11.70
CA LYS A 56 11.34 -13.44 11.67
C LYS A 56 10.80 -13.31 10.26
N VAL A 57 11.59 -12.80 9.30
CA VAL A 57 11.17 -12.68 7.91
C VAL A 57 10.94 -14.04 7.26
N LYS A 58 11.80 -15.02 7.52
CA LYS A 58 11.63 -16.40 7.02
C LYS A 58 10.38 -17.08 7.60
N ALA A 59 9.99 -16.71 8.81
CA ALA A 59 8.79 -17.22 9.49
C ALA A 59 7.49 -16.52 9.06
N LEU A 60 7.53 -15.53 8.17
CA LEU A 60 6.32 -14.84 7.71
C LEU A 60 5.43 -15.75 6.86
N PRO A 61 4.10 -15.63 6.97
CA PRO A 61 3.16 -16.37 6.12
C PRO A 61 3.40 -16.10 4.62
N PRO A 62 3.12 -17.08 3.73
CA PRO A 62 3.31 -16.93 2.29
C PRO A 62 2.63 -15.70 1.69
N GLU A 63 1.46 -15.34 2.19
CA GLU A 63 0.68 -14.19 1.72
C GLU A 63 1.43 -12.87 1.97
N ILE A 64 2.09 -12.76 3.12
CA ILE A 64 2.92 -11.60 3.45
C ILE A 64 4.19 -11.60 2.59
N GLN A 65 4.82 -12.74 2.36
CA GLN A 65 5.99 -12.84 1.49
C GLN A 65 5.66 -12.43 0.04
N GLN A 66 4.50 -12.85 -0.47
CA GLN A 66 3.99 -12.44 -1.78
C GLN A 66 3.71 -10.93 -1.83
N PHE A 67 3.12 -10.38 -0.77
CA PHE A 67 2.91 -8.94 -0.68
C PHE A 67 4.24 -8.16 -0.69
N LEU A 68 5.25 -8.60 0.06
CA LEU A 68 6.58 -7.98 0.04
C LEU A 68 7.23 -8.04 -1.34
N LEU A 69 7.03 -9.14 -2.09
CA LEU A 69 7.48 -9.23 -3.47
C LEU A 69 6.73 -8.25 -4.38
N LYS A 70 5.41 -8.11 -4.24
CA LYS A 70 4.62 -7.09 -4.95
C LYS A 70 5.19 -5.69 -4.70
N ILE A 71 5.47 -5.35 -3.44
CA ILE A 71 6.06 -4.04 -3.08
C ILE A 71 7.43 -3.84 -3.72
N ALA A 72 8.29 -4.86 -3.71
CA ALA A 72 9.61 -4.83 -4.34
C ALA A 72 9.55 -4.71 -5.88
N ILE A 73 8.47 -5.17 -6.51
CA ILE A 73 8.25 -5.04 -7.95
C ILE A 73 7.72 -3.64 -8.28
N LYS A 74 6.71 -3.17 -7.53
CA LYS A 74 6.06 -1.88 -7.72
C LYS A 74 7.05 -0.73 -7.56
N HIS A 75 7.87 -0.77 -6.52
CA HIS A 75 8.85 0.26 -6.24
C HIS A 75 10.14 -0.04 -6.99
N THR A 76 10.36 0.60 -8.14
CA THR A 76 11.59 0.37 -8.93
C THR A 76 12.77 1.19 -8.41
N ARG A 77 12.49 2.21 -7.60
CA ARG A 77 13.48 3.09 -6.99
C ARG A 77 13.89 2.51 -5.63
N HIS A 78 15.07 1.94 -5.54
CA HIS A 78 15.64 1.44 -4.29
C HIS A 78 16.80 2.33 -3.86
N SER A 79 16.88 2.69 -2.58
CA SER A 79 18.05 3.38 -2.04
C SER A 79 19.02 2.42 -1.38
N GLU A 80 20.31 2.61 -1.66
CA GLU A 80 21.38 1.90 -0.96
C GLU A 80 21.86 2.62 0.30
N THR A 81 21.50 3.91 0.46
CA THR A 81 22.06 4.80 1.47
C THR A 81 21.01 5.47 2.35
N LEU A 82 19.83 5.78 1.80
CA LEU A 82 18.81 6.54 2.52
C LEU A 82 18.09 5.65 3.54
N THR A 83 17.94 6.19 4.74
CA THR A 83 17.14 5.60 5.82
C THR A 83 15.64 5.82 5.58
N LEU A 84 14.78 5.12 6.33
CA LEU A 84 13.34 5.37 6.26
C LEU A 84 12.98 6.83 6.60
N ARG A 85 13.70 7.48 7.53
CA ARG A 85 13.45 8.91 7.84
C ARG A 85 13.60 9.78 6.59
N GLN A 86 14.70 9.61 5.86
CA GLN A 86 14.99 10.42 4.66
C GLN A 86 14.00 10.13 3.53
N VAL A 87 13.60 8.86 3.36
CA VAL A 87 12.52 8.53 2.42
C VAL A 87 11.20 9.17 2.83
N MET A 88 10.87 9.18 4.12
CA MET A 88 9.65 9.84 4.61
C MET A 88 9.72 11.37 4.46
N GLU A 89 10.90 11.99 4.47
CA GLU A 89 11.08 13.40 4.15
C GLU A 89 10.83 13.68 2.66
N GLU A 90 11.24 12.79 1.75
CA GLU A 90 10.86 12.88 0.33
C GLU A 90 9.34 12.76 0.15
N VAL A 91 8.72 11.76 0.80
CA VAL A 91 7.26 11.54 0.78
C VAL A 91 6.52 12.76 1.35
N LEU A 92 7.05 13.38 2.41
CA LEU A 92 6.48 14.59 3.00
C LEU A 92 6.50 15.77 2.02
N ALA A 93 7.57 15.94 1.26
CA ALA A 93 7.66 17.01 0.27
C ALA A 93 6.58 16.85 -0.81
N ASP A 94 6.36 15.63 -1.31
CA ASP A 94 5.30 15.36 -2.27
C ASP A 94 3.90 15.52 -1.66
N TYR A 95 3.70 15.07 -0.42
CA TYR A 95 2.46 15.29 0.32
C TYR A 95 2.11 16.78 0.46
N GLN A 96 3.11 17.62 0.79
CA GLN A 96 2.94 19.07 0.90
C GLN A 96 2.66 19.71 -0.45
N ALA A 97 3.33 19.25 -1.52
CA ALA A 97 3.07 19.73 -2.87
C ALA A 97 1.64 19.44 -3.32
N ILE A 98 1.09 18.26 -2.99
CA ILE A 98 -0.33 17.93 -3.24
C ILE A 98 -1.25 18.91 -2.52
N ALA A 99 -1.00 19.19 -1.23
CA ALA A 99 -1.82 20.11 -0.45
C ALA A 99 -1.85 21.52 -1.05
N VAL A 100 -0.67 22.04 -1.44
CA VAL A 100 -0.56 23.34 -2.12
C VAL A 100 -1.32 23.31 -3.43
N ALA A 101 -1.12 22.27 -4.25
CA ALA A 101 -1.76 22.14 -5.55
C ALA A 101 -3.29 22.12 -5.45
N ILE A 102 -3.85 21.41 -4.47
CA ILE A 102 -5.30 21.41 -4.20
C ILE A 102 -5.78 22.81 -3.79
N ALA A 103 -5.07 23.47 -2.87
CA ALA A 103 -5.44 24.79 -2.38
C ALA A 103 -5.40 25.88 -3.46
N THR A 104 -4.60 25.68 -4.51
CA THR A 104 -4.46 26.61 -5.63
C THR A 104 -5.14 26.13 -6.93
N ASP A 105 -5.96 25.08 -6.86
CA ASP A 105 -6.64 24.48 -8.02
C ASP A 105 -5.70 24.08 -9.18
N ASN A 106 -4.49 23.62 -8.84
CA ASN A 106 -3.46 23.22 -9.80
C ASN A 106 -3.46 21.69 -10.00
N GLY A 107 -4.28 21.21 -10.92
CA GLY A 107 -4.43 19.78 -11.20
C GLY A 107 -3.16 19.09 -11.71
N GLU A 108 -2.36 19.76 -12.54
CA GLU A 108 -1.12 19.20 -13.08
C GLU A 108 -0.10 18.92 -11.96
N LEU A 109 0.12 19.89 -11.07
CA LEU A 109 1.00 19.71 -9.92
C LEU A 109 0.47 18.65 -8.96
N ALA A 110 -0.85 18.62 -8.71
CA ALA A 110 -1.46 17.63 -7.83
C ALA A 110 -1.25 16.20 -8.36
N ALA A 111 -1.46 15.98 -9.66
CA ALA A 111 -1.31 14.68 -10.27
C ALA A 111 0.14 14.20 -10.29
N ASP A 112 1.07 15.08 -10.65
CA ASP A 112 2.49 14.77 -10.68
C ASP A 112 3.04 14.47 -9.27
N ALA A 113 2.71 15.30 -8.27
CA ALA A 113 3.12 15.08 -6.89
C ALA A 113 2.53 13.78 -6.30
N ALA A 114 1.26 13.47 -6.58
CA ALA A 114 0.66 12.20 -6.15
C ALA A 114 1.34 10.97 -6.76
N ARG A 115 1.71 11.02 -8.05
CA ARG A 115 2.47 9.93 -8.67
C ARG A 115 3.84 9.75 -8.04
N ARG A 116 4.54 10.85 -7.72
CA ARG A 116 5.83 10.77 -7.02
C ARG A 116 5.70 10.21 -5.62
N LEU A 117 4.64 10.58 -4.88
CA LEU A 117 4.31 9.99 -3.59
C LEU A 117 4.08 8.48 -3.72
N ALA A 118 3.25 8.04 -4.66
CA ALA A 118 2.95 6.62 -4.87
C ALA A 118 4.13 5.79 -5.41
N ASN A 119 5.13 6.46 -6.01
CA ASN A 119 6.34 5.85 -6.55
C ASN A 119 7.59 6.39 -5.83
N HIS A 120 7.47 6.61 -4.52
CA HIS A 120 8.60 6.96 -3.68
C HIS A 120 9.62 5.82 -3.70
N ARG A 121 10.86 6.08 -3.27
CA ARG A 121 11.87 5.01 -3.22
C ARG A 121 11.68 4.13 -1.98
N LEU A 122 12.18 2.89 -2.00
CA LEU A 122 12.36 2.10 -0.78
C LEU A 122 13.67 2.50 -0.07
N PRO A 123 13.69 2.53 1.28
CA PRO A 123 14.91 2.82 2.03
C PRO A 123 15.91 1.66 1.96
N ARG A 124 17.13 1.92 2.42
CA ARG A 124 18.20 0.92 2.54
C ARG A 124 17.72 -0.32 3.28
N GLY A 125 17.79 -1.47 2.62
CA GLY A 125 17.37 -2.76 3.16
C GLY A 125 15.86 -3.01 3.17
N GLY A 126 15.07 -2.15 2.50
CA GLY A 126 13.61 -2.24 2.47
C GLY A 126 12.94 -1.73 3.74
N LEU A 127 11.62 -1.93 3.84
CA LEU A 127 10.80 -1.41 4.95
C LEU A 127 11.07 -2.11 6.29
N LEU A 128 11.16 -3.44 6.27
CA LEU A 128 11.13 -4.28 7.48
C LEU A 128 12.18 -3.93 8.56
N PRO A 129 13.44 -3.57 8.23
CA PRO A 129 14.43 -3.18 9.24
C PRO A 129 14.02 -1.99 10.10
N TYR A 130 13.12 -1.14 9.62
CA TYR A 130 12.70 0.08 10.31
C TYR A 130 11.43 -0.09 11.14
N LEU A 131 10.76 -1.24 11.04
CA LEU A 131 9.60 -1.56 11.87
C LEU A 131 10.06 -2.12 13.23
N PRO A 132 9.26 -1.96 14.29
CA PRO A 132 9.49 -2.64 15.56
C PRO A 132 9.55 -4.16 15.34
N LEU A 133 10.44 -4.84 16.04
CA LEU A 133 10.76 -6.23 15.73
C LEU A 133 9.60 -7.18 16.08
N GLU A 134 8.89 -6.85 17.15
CA GLU A 134 7.66 -7.49 17.61
C GLU A 134 6.53 -7.40 16.58
N LYS A 135 6.57 -6.40 15.68
CA LYS A 135 5.61 -6.21 14.58
C LYS A 135 5.94 -7.00 13.32
N ILE A 136 7.10 -7.67 13.28
CA ILE A 136 7.46 -8.56 12.16
C ILE A 136 6.80 -9.92 12.38
N ASN A 137 5.49 -9.98 12.14
CA ASN A 137 4.68 -11.19 12.22
C ASN A 137 3.47 -11.09 11.27
N GLY A 138 2.77 -12.20 11.03
CA GLY A 138 1.64 -12.24 10.10
C GLY A 138 0.45 -11.35 10.48
N LYS A 139 0.16 -11.19 11.78
CA LYS A 139 -0.96 -10.38 12.28
C LYS A 139 -0.73 -8.91 12.02
N ASP A 140 0.41 -8.39 12.44
CA ASP A 140 0.72 -6.95 12.30
C ASP A 140 1.03 -6.60 10.84
N LEU A 141 1.82 -7.41 10.11
CA LEU A 141 2.11 -7.12 8.69
C LEU A 141 0.92 -7.36 7.75
N GLY A 142 -0.09 -8.12 8.20
CA GLY A 142 -1.32 -8.35 7.44
C GLY A 142 -2.14 -7.10 7.14
N VAL A 143 -1.89 -5.99 7.85
CA VAL A 143 -2.56 -4.71 7.58
C VAL A 143 -1.93 -3.92 6.43
N LEU A 144 -0.69 -4.26 6.03
CA LEU A 144 0.06 -3.49 5.04
C LEU A 144 -0.63 -3.38 3.67
N PRO A 145 -1.30 -4.40 3.13
CA PRO A 145 -1.97 -4.25 1.83
C PRO A 145 -3.11 -3.22 1.86
N ALA A 146 -3.88 -3.17 2.95
CA ALA A 146 -4.92 -2.16 3.12
C ALA A 146 -4.30 -0.76 3.26
N MET A 147 -3.19 -0.63 3.99
CA MET A 147 -2.46 0.64 4.09
C MET A 147 -1.88 1.08 2.74
N GLU A 148 -1.33 0.17 1.96
CA GLU A 148 -0.80 0.45 0.61
C GLU A 148 -1.91 0.96 -0.33
N ASP A 149 -3.08 0.31 -0.34
CA ASP A 149 -4.20 0.78 -1.18
C ASP A 149 -4.74 2.15 -0.74
N ILE A 150 -4.82 2.42 0.58
CA ILE A 150 -5.28 3.73 1.07
C ILE A 150 -4.28 4.83 0.69
N ILE A 151 -2.98 4.58 0.86
CA ILE A 151 -1.93 5.60 0.70
C ILE A 151 -1.49 5.69 -0.76
N GLU A 152 -0.83 4.66 -1.28
CA GLU A 152 -0.25 4.69 -2.63
C GLU A 152 -1.35 4.51 -3.69
N GLY A 153 -2.31 3.61 -3.45
CA GLY A 153 -3.48 3.47 -4.31
C GLY A 153 -4.35 4.74 -4.31
N GLY A 154 -4.54 5.35 -3.13
CA GLY A 154 -5.23 6.63 -2.96
C GLY A 154 -4.55 7.76 -3.72
N ALA A 155 -3.22 7.82 -3.68
CA ALA A 155 -2.45 8.81 -4.44
C ALA A 155 -2.61 8.62 -5.95
N MET A 156 -2.60 7.39 -6.47
CA MET A 156 -2.89 7.15 -7.89
C MET A 156 -4.33 7.56 -8.28
N ARG A 157 -5.31 7.33 -7.40
CA ARG A 157 -6.69 7.81 -7.60
C ARG A 157 -6.78 9.34 -7.56
N LEU A 158 -6.05 9.98 -6.64
CA LEU A 158 -5.92 11.45 -6.59
C LEU A 158 -5.40 11.99 -7.91
N ALA A 159 -4.30 11.41 -8.42
CA ALA A 159 -3.72 11.86 -9.67
C ALA A 159 -4.69 11.74 -10.85
N ALA A 160 -5.40 10.61 -10.95
CA ALA A 160 -6.41 10.42 -11.99
C ALA A 160 -7.61 11.38 -11.88
N ALA A 161 -7.98 11.81 -10.66
CA ALA A 161 -9.02 12.81 -10.45
C ALA A 161 -8.54 14.20 -10.87
N ALA A 162 -7.33 14.59 -10.44
CA ALA A 162 -6.72 15.87 -10.77
C ALA A 162 -6.51 16.04 -12.29
N GLU A 163 -6.09 15.00 -13.01
CA GLU A 163 -5.97 15.01 -14.49
C GLU A 163 -7.29 15.24 -15.21
N LYS A 164 -8.42 14.88 -14.59
CA LYS A 164 -9.76 15.12 -15.12
C LYS A 164 -10.32 16.50 -14.72
N GLY A 165 -9.55 17.29 -13.96
CA GLY A 165 -10.01 18.55 -13.39
C GLY A 165 -10.97 18.38 -12.20
N ASP A 166 -11.13 17.17 -11.66
CA ASP A 166 -11.98 16.91 -10.49
C ASP A 166 -11.20 17.11 -9.18
N MET A 167 -10.95 18.39 -8.85
CA MET A 167 -10.18 18.76 -7.67
C MET A 167 -10.93 18.50 -6.36
N GLY A 168 -12.26 18.39 -6.41
CA GLY A 168 -13.08 17.94 -5.28
C GLY A 168 -12.80 16.49 -4.90
N ALA A 169 -12.81 15.59 -5.89
CA ALA A 169 -12.45 14.18 -5.67
C ALA A 169 -10.96 14.04 -5.30
N ALA A 170 -10.07 14.83 -5.91
CA ALA A 170 -8.66 14.85 -5.53
C ALA A 170 -8.46 15.20 -4.04
N ALA A 171 -9.17 16.23 -3.54
CA ALA A 171 -9.15 16.61 -2.13
C ALA A 171 -9.69 15.51 -1.20
N GLN A 172 -10.75 14.79 -1.59
CA GLN A 172 -11.27 13.66 -0.82
C GLN A 172 -10.24 12.53 -0.71
N HIS A 173 -9.58 12.18 -1.83
CA HIS A 173 -8.51 11.20 -1.82
C HIS A 173 -7.33 11.66 -0.97
N PHE A 174 -6.97 12.94 -1.00
CA PHE A 174 -5.93 13.49 -0.13
C PHE A 174 -6.26 13.34 1.36
N GLY A 175 -7.51 13.59 1.74
CA GLY A 175 -7.98 13.35 3.11
C GLY A 175 -7.85 11.88 3.54
N ALA A 176 -8.21 10.93 2.66
CA ALA A 176 -8.06 9.51 2.93
C ALA A 176 -6.59 9.09 3.08
N ILE A 177 -5.71 9.58 2.20
CA ILE A 177 -4.25 9.37 2.28
C ILE A 177 -3.72 9.88 3.62
N THR A 178 -4.13 11.08 4.04
CA THR A 178 -3.74 11.68 5.32
C THR A 178 -4.09 10.78 6.49
N GLY A 179 -5.32 10.25 6.52
CA GLY A 179 -5.76 9.27 7.52
C GLY A 179 -4.93 7.97 7.48
N GLY A 180 -4.60 7.48 6.29
CA GLY A 180 -3.72 6.33 6.08
C GLY A 180 -2.32 6.54 6.66
N CYS A 181 -1.70 7.69 6.38
CA CYS A 181 -0.38 8.07 6.91
C CYS A 181 -0.37 8.02 8.45
N VAL A 182 -1.37 8.63 9.09
CA VAL A 182 -1.49 8.63 10.56
C VAL A 182 -1.69 7.23 11.11
N THR A 183 -2.53 6.41 10.47
CA THR A 183 -2.80 5.04 10.90
C THR A 183 -1.56 4.15 10.80
N CYS A 184 -0.81 4.24 9.70
CA CYS A 184 0.45 3.53 9.52
C CYS A 184 1.47 3.95 10.60
N HIS A 185 1.62 5.27 10.84
CA HIS A 185 2.49 5.76 11.90
C HIS A 185 2.07 5.27 13.28
N ALA A 186 0.79 5.32 13.62
CA ALA A 186 0.31 4.86 14.92
C ALA A 186 0.59 3.36 15.16
N HIS A 187 0.55 2.55 14.09
CA HIS A 187 0.75 1.11 14.20
C HIS A 187 2.24 0.70 14.15
N PHE A 188 3.02 1.33 13.28
CA PHE A 188 4.35 0.87 12.89
C PHE A 188 5.50 1.80 13.28
N ARG A 189 5.25 3.01 13.78
CA ARG A 189 6.33 3.96 14.04
C ARG A 189 7.27 3.43 15.12
N GLY A 190 8.44 2.98 14.67
CA GLY A 190 9.58 2.62 15.51
C GLY A 190 10.57 3.78 15.66
N GLN A 191 11.83 3.45 15.89
CA GLN A 191 12.91 4.43 15.99
C GLN A 191 13.19 5.07 14.63
N PRO A 192 13.11 6.41 14.50
CA PRO A 192 13.41 7.08 13.25
C PRO A 192 14.93 7.12 12.99
N GLY A 193 15.35 7.06 11.72
CA GLY A 193 16.76 7.18 11.30
C GLY A 193 17.43 5.84 10.98
N PRO A 194 18.73 5.66 11.27
CA PRO A 194 19.44 4.41 11.02
C PRO A 194 18.76 3.23 11.74
N SER A 195 18.58 2.12 11.04
CA SER A 195 17.99 0.93 11.65
C SER A 195 19.06 0.15 12.44
N PRO A 196 18.82 -0.16 13.73
CA PRO A 196 19.70 -1.04 14.49
C PRO A 196 19.61 -2.51 14.03
N ARG A 197 18.74 -2.83 13.06
CA ARG A 197 18.48 -4.18 12.54
C ARG A 197 19.21 -4.46 11.21
N LEU A 198 19.95 -3.48 10.70
CA LEU A 198 20.86 -3.64 9.58
C LEU A 198 22.29 -3.93 10.07
N LYS A 199 23.07 -4.62 9.24
CA LYS A 199 24.52 -4.83 9.39
C LYS A 199 25.32 -3.59 9.01
#